data_AF-A0A844H2T2-F1
#
_entry.id   AF-A0A844H2T2-F1
#
_cell.length_a   1.000
_cell.length_b   1.000
_cell.length_c   1.000
_cell.angle_alpha   90.00
_cell.angle_beta   90.00
_cell.angle_gamma   90.00
#
_symmetry.space_group_name_H-M   'P 1'
#
loop_
_entity.id
_entity.type
_entity.pdbx_description
1 polymer ?
#
loop_
_entity_poly.entity_id
_entity_poly.type
_entity_poly.pdbx_seq_one_letter_code
_entity_poly.pdbx_strand_id
1 'polypeptide(L)' 'MSNSPLPRVKEQPAAPKRPRLDSATEKLVERLRGARTANEMAEIVGLKPIKGRSGPKIAY' A
#
# COMPACT_ATOMS: atom_id res chain seq x y z
N MET A 1 -5.51 38.39 34.11
CA MET A 1 -6.32 37.24 33.64
C MET A 1 -5.73 36.78 32.31
N SER A 2 -4.82 35.79 32.30
CA SER A 2 -4.20 35.23 31.09
C SER A 2 -4.90 33.93 30.70
N ASN A 3 -5.73 33.97 29.66
CA ASN A 3 -6.36 32.77 29.12
C ASN A 3 -5.34 32.02 28.25
N SER A 4 -4.85 30.87 28.76
CA SER A 4 -3.99 29.96 28.00
C SER A 4 -4.83 29.13 27.03
N PRO A 5 -4.45 28.95 25.75
CA PRO A 5 -5.19 28.09 24.84
C PRO A 5 -4.89 26.61 25.17
N LEU A 6 -5.91 25.87 25.60
CA LEU A 6 -5.83 24.43 25.81
C LEU A 6 -5.51 23.71 24.48
N PRO A 7 -4.65 22.68 24.49
CA PRO A 7 -4.34 21.93 23.27
C PRO A 7 -5.58 21.17 22.80
N ARG A 8 -5.99 21.41 21.55
CA ARG A 8 -7.07 20.67 20.87
C ARG A 8 -6.67 19.19 20.77
N VAL A 9 -7.24 18.35 21.63
CA VAL A 9 -7.14 16.89 21.55
C VAL A 9 -7.81 16.47 20.24
N LYS A 10 -7.01 16.04 19.26
CA LYS A 10 -7.52 15.36 18.07
C LYS A 10 -7.79 13.92 18.49
N GLU A 11 -9.05 13.59 18.75
CA GLU A 11 -9.48 12.20 18.84
C GLU A 11 -9.14 11.52 17.51
N GLN A 12 -8.15 10.64 17.54
CA GLN A 12 -7.75 9.87 16.38
C GLN A 12 -8.76 8.72 16.27
N PRO A 13 -9.60 8.67 15.22
CA PRO A 13 -10.61 7.63 15.12
C PRO A 13 -9.92 6.26 15.10
N ALA A 14 -10.43 5.34 15.91
CA ALA A 14 -9.90 4.00 16.01
C ALA A 14 -9.86 3.35 14.62
N ALA A 15 -8.73 2.73 14.28
CA ALA A 15 -8.56 2.09 12.98
C ALA A 15 -9.66 1.02 12.79
N PRO A 16 -10.37 1.01 11.64
CA PRO A 16 -11.43 0.04 11.41
C PRO A 16 -10.86 -1.39 11.46
N LYS A 17 -11.60 -2.31 12.11
CA LYS A 17 -11.26 -3.74 12.16
C LYS A 17 -11.15 -4.26 10.73
N ARG A 18 -9.94 -4.66 10.32
CA ARG A 18 -9.71 -5.27 9.02
C ARG A 18 -10.35 -6.66 9.02
N PRO A 19 -11.20 -6.99 8.03
CA PRO A 19 -11.69 -8.35 7.88
C PRO A 19 -10.49 -9.30 7.71
N ARG A 20 -10.57 -10.49 8.33
CA ARG A 20 -9.54 -11.53 8.11
C ARG A 20 -9.61 -11.94 6.65
N LEU A 21 -8.47 -11.89 5.98
CA LEU A 21 -8.34 -12.30 4.60
C LEU A 21 -8.36 -13.83 4.53
N ASP A 22 -8.79 -14.40 3.40
CA ASP A 22 -8.58 -15.82 3.16
C ASP A 22 -7.08 -16.10 2.92
N SER A 23 -6.67 -17.36 3.08
CA SER A 23 -5.26 -17.75 2.96
C SER A 23 -4.67 -17.51 1.56
N ALA A 24 -5.51 -17.51 0.53
CA ALA A 24 -5.10 -17.20 -0.85
C ALA A 24 -4.76 -15.71 -1.01
N THR A 25 -5.58 -14.84 -0.43
CA THR A 25 -5.40 -13.40 -0.43
C THR A 25 -4.22 -13.00 0.46
N GLU A 26 -4.02 -13.67 1.60
CA GLU A 26 -2.82 -13.46 2.43
C GLU A 26 -1.53 -13.72 1.64
N LYS A 27 -1.45 -14.86 0.93
CA LYS A 27 -0.30 -15.19 0.07
C LYS A 27 -0.14 -14.23 -1.11
N LEU A 28 -1.23 -13.73 -1.66
CA LEU A 28 -1.19 -12.71 -2.72
C LEU A 28 -0.62 -11.39 -2.17
N VAL A 29 -1.11 -10.94 -1.01
CA VAL A 29 -0.64 -9.72 -0.34
C VAL A 29 0.83 -9.83 0.06
N GLU A 30 1.27 -10.99 0.53
CA GLU A 30 2.67 -11.24 0.86
C GLU A 30 3.57 -11.09 -0.36
N ARG A 31 3.19 -11.70 -1.50
CA ARG A 31 3.91 -11.55 -2.77
C ARG A 31 3.94 -10.09 -3.25
N LEU A 32 2.80 -9.41 -3.20
CA LEU A 32 2.70 -7.99 -3.58
C LEU A 32 3.55 -7.08 -2.68
N ARG A 33 3.63 -7.37 -1.38
CA ARG A 33 4.48 -6.63 -0.44
C ARG A 33 5.97 -6.78 -0.75
N GLY A 34 6.37 -7.93 -1.31
CA GLY A 34 7.74 -8.18 -1.74
C GLY A 34 8.14 -7.50 -3.07
N ALA A 35 7.17 -7.10 -3.89
CA ALA A 35 7.42 -6.53 -5.21
C ALA A 35 8.09 -5.15 -5.12
N ARG A 36 9.16 -4.96 -5.90
CA ARG A 36 9.95 -3.72 -6.01
C ARG A 36 9.64 -2.94 -7.26
N THR A 37 9.08 -3.59 -8.29
CA THR A 37 8.78 -2.94 -9.58
C THR A 37 7.32 -3.14 -9.99
N ALA A 38 6.81 -2.23 -10.82
CA ALA A 38 5.46 -2.32 -11.37
C ALA A 38 5.26 -3.56 -12.25
N ASN A 39 6.34 -4.04 -12.90
CA ASN A 39 6.30 -5.27 -13.70
C ASN A 39 6.24 -6.52 -12.83
N GLU A 40 6.95 -6.56 -11.69
CA GLU A 40 6.79 -7.65 -10.71
C GLU A 40 5.37 -7.70 -10.14
N MET A 41 4.78 -6.54 -9.83
CA MET A 41 3.38 -6.47 -9.41
C MET A 41 2.45 -7.02 -10.50
N ALA A 42 2.65 -6.61 -11.75
CA ALA A 42 1.86 -7.07 -12.89
C ALA A 42 1.94 -8.61 -13.05
N GLU A 43 3.14 -9.18 -12.93
CA GLU A 43 3.33 -10.63 -12.98
C GLU A 43 2.59 -11.35 -11.85
N ILE A 44 2.67 -10.85 -10.62
CA ILE A 44 1.98 -11.43 -9.44
C ILE A 44 0.46 -11.48 -9.63
N VAL A 45 -0.13 -10.44 -10.24
CA VAL A 45 -1.58 -10.37 -10.49
C VAL A 45 -2.00 -10.96 -11.85
N GLY A 46 -1.08 -11.54 -12.61
CA GLY A 46 -1.37 -12.17 -13.91
C GLY A 46 -1.63 -11.18 -15.06
N LEU A 47 -1.16 -9.95 -14.94
CA LEU A 47 -1.21 -8.94 -15.99
C LEU A 47 0.02 -9.02 -16.89
N LYS A 48 -0.13 -8.57 -18.13
CA LYS A 48 1.01 -8.41 -19.04
C LYS A 48 1.96 -7.34 -18.48
N PRO A 49 3.29 -7.51 -18.62
CA PRO A 49 4.24 -6.48 -18.24
C PRO A 49 3.93 -5.14 -18.91
N ILE A 50 4.13 -4.06 -18.17
CA ILE A 50 3.90 -2.71 -18.66
C ILE A 50 5.03 -2.38 -19.65
N LYS A 51 4.65 -2.26 -20.92
CA LYS A 51 5.54 -1.82 -22.00
C LYS A 51 5.17 -0.39 -22.36
N GLY A 52 5.98 0.59 -21.95
CA GLY A 52 5.85 1.98 -22.41
C GLY A 52 6.56 2.22 -23.75
N ARG A 53 6.37 3.40 -24.37
CA ARG A 53 7.22 3.90 -25.48
C ARG A 53 8.70 3.97 -25.08
N SER A 54 8.95 4.25 -23.80
CA SER A 54 10.23 4.11 -23.12
C SER A 54 10.11 2.80 -22.34
N GLY A 55 10.97 1.81 -22.65
CA GLY A 55 10.91 0.44 -22.14
C GLY A 55 11.03 0.30 -20.60
N PRO A 56 11.52 -0.84 -20.08
CA PRO A 56 11.62 -1.07 -18.64
C PRO A 56 12.35 0.09 -17.95
N LYS A 57 11.61 0.92 -17.19
CA LYS A 57 12.21 2.02 -16.42
C LYS A 57 12.82 1.44 -15.15
N ILE A 58 13.98 0.82 -15.31
CA ILE A 58 14.88 0.56 -14.19
C ILE A 58 15.48 1.93 -13.83
N ALA A 59 15.09 2.49 -12.68
CA ALA A 59 15.82 3.61 -12.10
C ALA A 59 17.06 3.02 -11.41
N TYR A 60 18.24 3.37 -11.91
CA TYR A 60 19.53 3.05 -11.30
C TYR A 60 19.82 4.00 -10.14
#